data_AF-A0A7C5TPQ2-F1
#
_entry.id   AF-A0A7C5TPQ2-F1
#
_cell.length_a   1.000
_cell.length_b   1.000
_cell.length_c   1.000
_cell.angle_alpha   90.00
_cell.angle_beta   90.00
_cell.angle_gamma   90.00
#
_symmetry.space_group_name_H-M   'P 1'
#
loop_
_entity.id
_entity.type
_entity.pdbx_description
1 polymer ?
#
loop_
_entity_poly.entity_id
_entity_poly.type
_entity_poly.pdbx_seq_one_letter_code
_entity_poly.pdbx_strand_id
1 'polypeptide(L)'
;PRPRTLADVVGRRIEVVAGSAHAERLRELRRTRYPRLRWVERPDADSGELLQRVWEGEIDFTVADSNEFSVVRRYYPELRAAFDLSEPQAIAWAFPRRRDASLRDAAAAFFERIRANGTLAQIEDRHFGHVNGLDYVGTRTYMRHVRTRLPRWRALYEEAGRVVGIDWRLLAAIGYQESHWNARARSPTGVRGLMMLTRATARQLGIRNRIDPRASIMGGARYLRQLIDRIPPEVPYPDRVWMALAAYNVGFGHLEDARMLARMRGGDPNRWIDVRDALPLLAQRKWYRKTRHGYARGWEPVRYVENIRAYYDLLVWLMERERLRLPKSVVETGSLSPQQESDGAPSSRAAAG
;
A
#
# COMPACT_ATOMS: atom_id res chain seq x y z
N PRO A 1 6.76 -27.55 -11.26
CA PRO A 1 5.52 -27.40 -12.07
C PRO A 1 4.35 -27.09 -11.14
N ARG A 2 3.36 -26.27 -11.57
CA ARG A 2 2.18 -25.96 -10.74
C ARG A 2 1.34 -27.25 -10.58
N PRO A 3 1.10 -27.74 -9.36
CA PRO A 3 0.24 -28.90 -9.15
C PRO A 3 -1.21 -28.53 -9.50
N ARG A 4 -1.96 -29.47 -10.07
CA ARG A 4 -3.38 -29.33 -10.40
C ARG A 4 -4.27 -29.99 -9.35
N THR A 5 -3.74 -30.97 -8.63
CA THR A 5 -4.44 -31.71 -7.59
C THR A 5 -3.51 -32.01 -6.42
N LEU A 6 -4.08 -32.48 -5.30
CA LEU A 6 -3.29 -32.97 -4.17
C LEU A 6 -2.49 -34.25 -4.48
N ALA A 7 -2.83 -34.99 -5.54
CA ALA A 7 -2.02 -36.13 -5.96
C ALA A 7 -0.64 -35.68 -6.48
N ASP A 8 -0.57 -34.51 -7.11
CA ASP A 8 0.65 -33.97 -7.71
C ASP A 8 1.68 -33.48 -6.68
N VAL A 9 1.27 -33.35 -5.42
CA VAL A 9 2.12 -32.89 -4.30
C VAL A 9 2.52 -34.02 -3.35
N VAL A 10 2.15 -35.27 -3.64
CA VAL A 10 2.58 -36.42 -2.83
C VAL A 10 4.10 -36.55 -2.89
N GLY A 11 4.73 -36.71 -1.72
CA GLY A 11 6.19 -36.79 -1.58
C GLY A 11 6.91 -35.43 -1.61
N ARG A 12 6.15 -34.31 -1.67
CA ARG A 12 6.69 -32.95 -1.60
C ARG A 12 6.66 -32.43 -0.16
N ARG A 13 7.48 -31.42 0.12
CA ARG A 13 7.56 -30.76 1.43
C ARG A 13 6.41 -29.77 1.56
N ILE A 14 5.34 -30.20 2.23
CA ILE A 14 4.19 -29.38 2.57
C ILE A 14 4.28 -29.02 4.04
N GLU A 15 4.17 -27.74 4.38
CA GLU A 15 4.03 -27.29 5.76
C GLU A 15 2.76 -26.46 5.94
N VAL A 16 2.11 -26.58 7.09
CA VAL A 16 0.91 -25.80 7.46
C VAL A 16 0.98 -25.38 8.92
N VAL A 17 0.26 -24.32 9.29
CA VAL A 17 0.16 -23.87 10.68
C VAL A 17 -0.50 -24.95 11.53
N ALA A 18 0.10 -25.32 12.65
CA ALA A 18 -0.44 -26.36 13.52
C ALA A 18 -1.80 -25.95 14.10
N GLY A 19 -2.75 -26.89 14.15
CA GLY A 19 -4.10 -26.62 14.67
C GLY A 19 -4.96 -25.67 13.82
N SER A 20 -4.53 -25.31 12.62
CA SER A 20 -5.30 -24.48 11.70
C SER A 20 -6.44 -25.25 11.01
N ALA A 21 -7.42 -24.51 10.49
CA ALA A 21 -8.44 -25.05 9.59
C ALA A 21 -7.81 -25.71 8.35
N HIS A 22 -6.66 -25.22 7.90
CA HIS A 22 -5.90 -25.82 6.80
C HIS A 22 -5.41 -27.23 7.14
N ALA A 23 -4.83 -27.41 8.33
CA ALA A 23 -4.38 -28.71 8.81
C ALA A 23 -5.55 -29.70 8.96
N GLU A 24 -6.68 -29.25 9.50
CA GLU A 24 -7.90 -30.07 9.60
C GLU A 24 -8.42 -30.51 8.22
N ARG A 25 -8.45 -29.59 7.25
CA ARG A 25 -8.87 -29.91 5.88
C ARG A 25 -7.96 -30.93 5.22
N LEU A 26 -6.64 -30.82 5.40
CA LEU A 26 -5.69 -31.82 4.89
C LEU A 26 -5.87 -33.19 5.57
N ARG A 27 -6.21 -33.24 6.86
CA ARG A 27 -6.55 -34.49 7.57
C ARG A 27 -7.79 -35.15 7.00
N GLU A 28 -8.85 -34.39 6.77
CA GLU A 28 -10.08 -34.87 6.15
C GLU A 28 -9.81 -35.44 4.75
N LEU A 29 -9.11 -34.68 3.90
CA LEU A 29 -8.77 -35.07 2.53
C LEU A 29 -7.85 -36.29 2.50
N ARG A 30 -6.94 -36.44 3.46
CA ARG A 30 -6.10 -37.64 3.60
C ARG A 30 -6.95 -38.88 3.90
N ARG A 31 -7.96 -38.76 4.79
CA ARG A 31 -8.83 -39.89 5.17
C ARG A 31 -9.76 -40.32 4.05
N THR A 32 -10.24 -39.38 3.24
CA THR A 32 -11.29 -39.64 2.24
C THR A 32 -10.76 -39.91 0.83
N ARG A 33 -9.71 -39.21 0.40
CA ARG A 33 -9.31 -39.19 -1.03
C ARG A 33 -7.82 -39.36 -1.29
N TYR A 34 -6.94 -38.89 -0.41
CA TYR A 34 -5.49 -38.85 -0.64
C TYR A 34 -4.69 -39.50 0.51
N PRO A 35 -4.75 -40.83 0.70
CA PRO A 35 -4.17 -41.51 1.87
C PRO A 35 -2.64 -41.40 1.98
N ARG A 36 -1.95 -41.11 0.88
CA ARG A 36 -0.49 -40.94 0.84
C ARG A 36 -0.03 -39.50 1.11
N LEU A 37 -0.94 -38.56 1.31
CA LEU A 37 -0.61 -37.16 1.58
C LEU A 37 0.10 -37.02 2.94
N ARG A 38 1.22 -36.28 2.94
CA ARG A 38 2.02 -35.98 4.13
C ARG A 38 2.31 -34.48 4.18
N TRP A 39 2.34 -33.93 5.39
CA TRP A 39 2.70 -32.54 5.67
C TRP A 39 3.35 -32.46 7.04
N VAL A 40 3.99 -31.32 7.33
CA VAL A 40 4.51 -30.97 8.64
C VAL A 40 3.65 -29.84 9.22
N GLU A 41 3.25 -29.98 10.48
CA GLU A 41 2.55 -28.92 11.20
C GLU A 41 3.55 -28.10 12.00
N ARG A 42 3.54 -26.78 11.83
CA ARG A 42 4.44 -25.85 12.52
C ARG A 42 3.65 -25.08 13.60
N PRO A 43 3.96 -25.30 14.89
CA PRO A 43 3.26 -24.61 15.97
C PRO A 43 3.67 -23.15 16.13
N ASP A 44 4.90 -22.82 15.74
CA ASP A 44 5.50 -21.49 15.96
C ASP A 44 5.49 -20.60 14.70
N ALA A 45 4.83 -21.03 13.61
CA ALA A 45 4.79 -20.30 12.35
C ALA A 45 3.39 -19.76 12.06
N ASP A 46 3.32 -18.62 11.38
CA ASP A 46 2.09 -18.09 10.79
C ASP A 46 2.01 -18.34 9.27
N SER A 47 0.84 -18.13 8.68
CA SER A 47 0.63 -18.33 7.23
C SER A 47 1.57 -17.49 6.36
N GLY A 48 1.90 -16.27 6.81
CA GLY A 48 2.79 -15.35 6.09
C GLY A 48 4.23 -15.86 6.05
N GLU A 49 4.73 -16.39 7.16
CA GLU A 49 6.02 -17.05 7.25
C GLU A 49 6.09 -18.29 6.35
N LEU A 50 5.06 -19.14 6.37
CA LEU A 50 5.04 -20.32 5.51
C LEU A 50 5.00 -19.95 4.02
N LEU A 51 4.25 -18.91 3.64
CA LEU A 51 4.26 -18.38 2.28
C LEU A 51 5.64 -17.82 1.89
N GLN A 52 6.33 -17.14 2.81
CA GLN A 52 7.70 -16.71 2.58
C GLN A 52 8.64 -17.90 2.36
N ARG A 53 8.54 -18.96 3.18
CA ARG A 53 9.39 -20.15 3.04
C ARG A 53 9.15 -20.90 1.72
N VAL A 54 7.92 -20.88 1.18
CA VAL A 54 7.65 -21.33 -0.21
C VAL A 54 8.41 -20.45 -1.21
N TRP A 55 8.36 -19.13 -1.04
CA TRP A 55 9.06 -18.18 -1.92
C TRP A 55 10.58 -18.35 -1.89
N GLU A 56 11.15 -18.64 -0.71
CA GLU A 56 12.59 -18.90 -0.50
C GLU A 56 13.03 -20.28 -1.00
N GLY A 57 12.08 -21.16 -1.34
CA GLY A 57 12.35 -22.53 -1.78
C GLY A 57 12.70 -23.50 -0.65
N GLU A 58 12.51 -23.09 0.61
CA GLU A 58 12.72 -23.94 1.78
C GLU A 58 11.69 -25.06 1.87
N ILE A 59 10.46 -24.79 1.44
CA ILE A 59 9.37 -25.75 1.36
C ILE A 59 8.72 -25.68 -0.03
N ASP A 60 8.09 -26.77 -0.47
CA ASP A 60 7.53 -26.82 -1.83
C ASP A 60 6.15 -26.16 -1.88
N PHE A 61 5.32 -26.38 -0.86
CA PHE A 61 3.94 -25.90 -0.80
C PHE A 61 3.51 -25.56 0.64
N THR A 62 2.53 -24.65 0.74
CA THR A 62 1.76 -24.39 1.95
C THR A 62 0.29 -24.24 1.59
N VAL A 63 -0.57 -24.15 2.60
CA VAL A 63 -1.98 -23.80 2.46
C VAL A 63 -2.20 -22.52 3.25
N ALA A 64 -2.87 -21.54 2.65
CA ALA A 64 -3.18 -20.26 3.27
C ALA A 64 -4.55 -19.77 2.79
N ASP A 65 -5.17 -18.89 3.55
CA ASP A 65 -6.43 -18.26 3.14
C ASP A 65 -6.21 -17.31 1.96
N SER A 66 -7.23 -17.16 1.11
CA SER A 66 -7.12 -16.39 -0.13
C SER A 66 -6.85 -14.90 0.11
N ASN A 67 -7.38 -14.34 1.19
CA ASN A 67 -7.13 -12.96 1.64
C ASN A 67 -5.67 -12.78 2.11
N GLU A 68 -5.14 -13.70 2.92
CA GLU A 68 -3.73 -13.67 3.37
C GLU A 68 -2.78 -13.83 2.19
N PHE A 69 -3.03 -14.82 1.32
CA PHE A 69 -2.23 -15.05 0.12
C PHE A 69 -2.19 -13.81 -0.77
N SER A 70 -3.33 -13.14 -0.96
CA SER A 70 -3.42 -11.95 -1.80
C SER A 70 -2.51 -10.84 -1.25
N VAL A 71 -2.54 -10.59 0.06
CA VAL A 71 -1.67 -9.58 0.71
C VAL A 71 -0.19 -9.95 0.52
N VAL A 72 0.16 -11.20 0.77
CA VAL A 72 1.55 -11.66 0.77
C VAL A 72 2.16 -11.70 -0.64
N ARG A 73 1.39 -12.09 -1.66
CA ARG A 73 1.84 -12.15 -3.06
C ARG A 73 2.35 -10.81 -3.60
N ARG A 74 1.91 -9.69 -3.04
CA ARG A 74 2.41 -8.35 -3.39
C ARG A 74 3.90 -8.17 -3.08
N TYR A 75 4.35 -8.80 -2.00
CA TYR A 75 5.73 -8.74 -1.53
C TYR A 75 6.60 -9.86 -2.13
N TYR A 76 5.96 -10.96 -2.53
CA TYR A 76 6.59 -12.15 -3.10
C TYR A 76 5.92 -12.52 -4.43
N PRO A 77 6.19 -11.78 -5.53
CA PRO A 77 5.45 -11.92 -6.79
C PRO A 77 5.59 -13.31 -7.43
N GLU A 78 6.67 -14.04 -7.15
CA GLU A 78 6.89 -15.40 -7.64
C GLU A 78 5.93 -16.44 -7.04
N LEU A 79 5.28 -16.13 -5.91
CA LEU A 79 4.25 -16.99 -5.33
C LEU A 79 3.03 -17.09 -6.25
N ARG A 80 2.52 -18.32 -6.40
CA ARG A 80 1.37 -18.63 -7.25
C ARG A 80 0.40 -19.54 -6.53
N ALA A 81 -0.88 -19.18 -6.55
CA ALA A 81 -1.94 -20.09 -6.14
C ALA A 81 -1.97 -21.30 -7.07
N ALA A 82 -2.02 -22.51 -6.51
CA ALA A 82 -2.06 -23.75 -7.27
C ALA A 82 -3.50 -24.12 -7.65
N PHE A 83 -4.36 -24.31 -6.66
CA PHE A 83 -5.79 -24.60 -6.79
C PHE A 83 -6.46 -24.38 -5.43
N ASP A 84 -7.79 -24.28 -5.41
CA ASP A 84 -8.55 -24.12 -4.18
C ASP A 84 -8.82 -25.49 -3.52
N LEU A 85 -8.66 -25.56 -2.20
CA LEU A 85 -8.84 -26.80 -1.42
C LEU A 85 -10.27 -26.98 -0.87
N SER A 86 -11.06 -25.91 -0.92
CA SER A 86 -12.44 -25.85 -0.47
C SER A 86 -13.20 -24.79 -1.24
N GLU A 87 -14.53 -24.86 -1.16
CA GLU A 87 -15.39 -23.73 -1.48
C GLU A 87 -15.10 -22.54 -0.54
N PRO A 88 -15.51 -21.31 -0.91
CA PRO A 88 -15.38 -20.13 -0.05
C PRO A 88 -16.05 -20.35 1.32
N GLN A 89 -15.35 -19.99 2.38
CA GLN A 89 -15.82 -20.11 3.76
C GLN A 89 -15.85 -18.74 4.44
N ALA A 90 -16.85 -18.51 5.30
CA ALA A 90 -16.95 -17.28 6.08
C ALA A 90 -16.05 -17.36 7.31
N ILE A 91 -15.35 -16.27 7.61
CA ILE A 91 -14.60 -16.10 8.86
C ILE A 91 -15.57 -15.58 9.93
N ALA A 92 -15.48 -16.13 11.14
CA ALA A 92 -16.33 -15.75 12.27
C ALA A 92 -15.51 -15.64 13.56
N TRP A 93 -16.01 -14.83 14.50
CA TRP A 93 -15.49 -14.82 15.87
C TRP A 93 -16.03 -16.03 16.64
N ALA A 94 -15.12 -16.79 17.25
CA ALA A 94 -15.47 -17.92 18.10
C ALA A 94 -15.63 -17.47 19.56
N PHE A 95 -16.68 -17.97 20.22
CA PHE A 95 -16.94 -17.71 21.63
C PHE A 95 -17.01 -19.02 22.41
N PRO A 96 -16.54 -19.07 23.68
CA PRO A 96 -16.72 -20.24 24.53
C PRO A 96 -18.20 -20.61 24.67
N ARG A 97 -18.50 -21.90 24.59
CA ARG A 97 -19.86 -22.40 24.77
C ARG A 97 -20.27 -22.32 26.25
N ARG A 98 -20.94 -21.22 26.62
CA ARG A 98 -21.46 -20.96 27.98
C ARG A 98 -22.97 -20.74 27.94
N ARG A 99 -23.64 -20.85 29.09
CA ARG A 99 -25.07 -20.53 29.22
C ARG A 99 -25.35 -19.05 29.02
N ASP A 100 -24.44 -18.20 29.52
CA ASP A 100 -24.48 -16.77 29.28
C ASP A 100 -24.03 -16.45 27.84
N ALA A 101 -24.93 -15.86 27.07
CA ALA A 101 -24.71 -15.46 25.68
C ALA A 101 -24.57 -13.94 25.49
N SER A 102 -24.61 -13.15 26.57
CA SER A 102 -24.63 -11.68 26.52
C SER A 102 -23.53 -11.08 25.62
N LEU A 103 -22.29 -11.56 25.76
CA LEU A 103 -21.17 -11.10 24.94
C LEU A 103 -21.31 -11.50 23.46
N ARG A 104 -21.74 -12.74 23.19
CA ARG A 104 -21.95 -13.23 21.82
C ARG A 104 -23.03 -12.40 21.12
N ASP A 105 -24.12 -12.13 21.83
CA ASP A 105 -25.25 -11.39 21.28
C ASP A 105 -24.89 -9.91 21.08
N ALA A 106 -24.11 -9.32 21.99
CA ALA A 106 -23.53 -7.98 21.80
C ALA A 106 -22.58 -7.91 20.60
N ALA A 107 -21.75 -8.95 20.38
CA ALA A 107 -20.87 -9.04 19.22
C ALA A 107 -21.66 -9.20 17.91
N ALA A 108 -22.73 -10.00 17.89
CA ALA A 108 -23.62 -10.11 16.74
C ALA A 108 -24.26 -8.75 16.41
N ALA A 109 -24.80 -8.05 17.41
CA ALA A 109 -25.36 -6.71 17.23
C ALA A 109 -24.31 -5.68 16.76
N PHE A 110 -23.06 -5.80 17.23
CA PHE A 110 -21.94 -5.02 16.72
C PHE A 110 -21.70 -5.27 15.23
N PHE A 111 -21.62 -6.53 14.80
CA PHE A 111 -21.43 -6.88 13.38
C PHE A 111 -22.57 -6.42 12.48
N GLU A 112 -23.81 -6.55 12.93
CA GLU A 112 -24.97 -6.01 12.20
C GLU A 112 -24.86 -4.50 12.03
N ARG A 113 -24.49 -3.77 13.09
CA ARG A 113 -24.29 -2.31 13.02
C ARG A 113 -23.17 -1.92 12.05
N ILE A 114 -22.00 -2.56 12.13
CA ILE A 114 -20.85 -2.19 11.27
C ILE A 114 -21.03 -2.63 9.81
N ARG A 115 -21.86 -3.64 9.54
CA ARG A 115 -22.29 -4.00 8.19
C ARG A 115 -23.26 -2.96 7.64
N ALA A 116 -24.31 -2.65 8.39
CA ALA A 116 -25.35 -1.72 7.99
C ALA A 116 -24.81 -0.30 7.72
N ASN A 117 -23.87 0.18 8.53
CA ASN A 117 -23.25 1.50 8.33
C ASN A 117 -22.00 1.48 7.43
N GLY A 118 -21.65 0.31 6.86
CA GLY A 118 -20.52 0.13 5.96
C GLY A 118 -19.13 0.22 6.59
N THR A 119 -19.01 0.33 7.92
CA THR A 119 -17.69 0.36 8.60
C THR A 119 -16.88 -0.91 8.29
N LEU A 120 -17.52 -2.07 8.23
CA LEU A 120 -16.85 -3.32 7.87
C LEU A 120 -16.24 -3.25 6.45
N ALA A 121 -17.01 -2.78 5.48
CA ALA A 121 -16.53 -2.58 4.11
C ALA A 121 -15.35 -1.59 4.05
N GLN A 122 -15.29 -0.59 4.95
CA GLN A 122 -14.14 0.32 5.04
C GLN A 122 -12.89 -0.40 5.50
N ILE A 123 -13.03 -1.24 6.53
CA ILE A 123 -11.92 -2.01 7.09
C ILE A 123 -11.42 -2.99 6.02
N GLU A 124 -12.32 -3.70 5.37
CA GLU A 124 -11.99 -4.61 4.27
C GLU A 124 -11.28 -3.89 3.11
N ASP A 125 -11.80 -2.75 2.65
CA ASP A 125 -11.15 -1.98 1.58
C ASP A 125 -9.76 -1.46 1.98
N ARG A 126 -9.64 -0.99 3.22
CA ARG A 126 -8.38 -0.48 3.77
C ARG A 126 -7.29 -1.55 3.74
N HIS A 127 -7.63 -2.80 4.09
CA HIS A 127 -6.68 -3.90 4.20
C HIS A 127 -6.52 -4.72 2.92
N PHE A 128 -7.59 -4.91 2.15
CA PHE A 128 -7.64 -5.86 1.02
C PHE A 128 -8.08 -5.24 -0.31
N GLY A 129 -8.70 -4.06 -0.33
CA GLY A 129 -9.29 -3.49 -1.56
C GLY A 129 -8.28 -3.14 -2.66
N HIS A 130 -7.00 -3.04 -2.32
CA HIS A 130 -5.94 -2.47 -3.19
C HIS A 130 -4.94 -3.53 -3.65
N VAL A 131 -5.21 -4.79 -3.32
CA VAL A 131 -4.28 -5.91 -3.46
C VAL A 131 -4.16 -6.38 -4.93
N ASN A 132 -5.11 -5.99 -5.79
CA ASN A 132 -5.15 -6.39 -7.20
C ASN A 132 -4.46 -5.42 -8.17
N GLY A 133 -3.91 -4.30 -7.68
CA GLY A 133 -3.44 -3.21 -8.55
C GLY A 133 -2.14 -3.48 -9.34
N LEU A 134 -1.29 -4.39 -8.86
CA LEU A 134 -0.02 -4.72 -9.53
C LEU A 134 0.03 -6.19 -9.93
N ASP A 135 0.14 -6.42 -11.24
CA ASP A 135 0.43 -7.76 -11.76
C ASP A 135 1.88 -8.19 -11.45
N TYR A 136 2.19 -9.46 -11.74
CA TYR A 136 3.52 -10.04 -11.53
C TYR A 136 4.66 -9.21 -12.16
N VAL A 137 4.45 -8.76 -13.40
CA VAL A 137 5.48 -8.06 -14.19
C VAL A 137 5.68 -6.65 -13.65
N GLY A 138 4.60 -5.98 -13.27
CA GLY A 138 4.58 -4.67 -12.64
C GLY A 138 5.36 -4.67 -11.32
N THR A 139 5.09 -5.61 -10.43
CA THR A 139 5.77 -5.73 -9.14
C THR A 139 7.28 -5.95 -9.30
N ARG A 140 7.70 -6.89 -10.17
CA ARG A 140 9.14 -7.12 -10.42
C ARG A 140 9.84 -5.90 -11.01
N THR A 141 9.17 -5.22 -11.94
CA THR A 141 9.69 -4.00 -12.56
C THR A 141 9.84 -2.88 -11.53
N TYR A 142 8.84 -2.71 -10.65
CA TYR A 142 8.88 -1.75 -9.55
C TYR A 142 10.05 -2.02 -8.60
N MET A 143 10.18 -3.25 -8.08
CA MET A 143 11.27 -3.64 -7.19
C MET A 143 12.64 -3.39 -7.80
N ARG A 144 12.81 -3.68 -9.10
CA ARG A 144 14.04 -3.35 -9.83
C ARG A 144 14.30 -1.84 -9.85
N HIS A 145 13.28 -1.03 -10.13
CA HIS A 145 13.41 0.43 -10.14
C HIS A 145 13.65 1.02 -8.75
N VAL A 146 13.13 0.41 -7.67
CA VAL A 146 13.44 0.80 -6.29
C VAL A 146 14.95 0.68 -6.04
N ARG A 147 15.59 -0.37 -6.56
CA ARG A 147 17.05 -0.55 -6.42
C ARG A 147 17.88 0.29 -7.39
N THR A 148 17.39 0.51 -8.62
CA THR A 148 18.19 1.09 -9.71
C THR A 148 17.94 2.56 -10.00
N ARG A 149 16.77 3.11 -9.62
CA ARG A 149 16.36 4.49 -9.94
C ARG A 149 16.09 5.34 -8.70
N LEU A 150 15.34 4.82 -7.73
CA LEU A 150 14.97 5.58 -6.52
C LEU A 150 16.17 6.16 -5.75
N PRO A 151 17.34 5.49 -5.61
CA PRO A 151 18.45 6.02 -4.82
C PRO A 151 18.93 7.39 -5.31
N ARG A 152 18.79 7.68 -6.62
CA ARG A 152 19.16 8.99 -7.20
C ARG A 152 18.28 10.14 -6.71
N TRP A 153 17.05 9.85 -6.30
CA TRP A 153 16.03 10.86 -5.97
C TRP A 153 15.57 10.80 -4.52
N ARG A 154 15.99 9.77 -3.77
CA ARG A 154 15.54 9.50 -2.40
C ARG A 154 15.69 10.72 -1.49
N ALA A 155 16.87 11.32 -1.44
CA ALA A 155 17.14 12.49 -0.59
C ALA A 155 16.20 13.67 -0.90
N LEU A 156 15.82 13.86 -2.18
CA LEU A 156 14.87 14.90 -2.59
C LEU A 156 13.45 14.60 -2.15
N TYR A 157 13.02 13.33 -2.21
CA TYR A 157 11.73 12.93 -1.66
C TYR A 157 11.69 13.08 -0.14
N GLU A 158 12.75 12.69 0.56
CA GLU A 158 12.89 12.84 2.02
C GLU A 158 12.89 14.32 2.44
N GLU A 159 13.61 15.18 1.71
CA GLU A 159 13.54 16.64 1.88
C GLU A 159 12.11 17.16 1.68
N ALA A 160 11.49 16.84 0.55
CA ALA A 160 10.13 17.29 0.25
C ALA A 160 9.12 16.82 1.29
N GLY A 161 9.21 15.57 1.72
CA GLY A 161 8.33 14.99 2.74
C GLY A 161 8.42 15.73 4.07
N ARG A 162 9.64 16.06 4.52
CA ARG A 162 9.86 16.89 5.72
C ARG A 162 9.27 18.29 5.56
N VAL A 163 9.45 18.92 4.40
CA VAL A 163 8.96 20.29 4.13
C VAL A 163 7.44 20.38 4.14
N VAL A 164 6.74 19.39 3.59
CA VAL A 164 5.27 19.44 3.45
C VAL A 164 4.50 18.61 4.47
N GLY A 165 5.21 17.90 5.35
CA GLY A 165 4.60 17.03 6.37
C GLY A 165 3.89 15.80 5.78
N ILE A 166 4.43 15.23 4.70
CA ILE A 166 3.89 14.02 4.03
C ILE A 166 4.98 12.96 4.02
N ASP A 167 4.62 11.70 4.26
CA ASP A 167 5.57 10.60 4.18
C ASP A 167 6.26 10.59 2.81
N TRP A 168 7.59 10.65 2.81
CA TRP A 168 8.37 10.72 1.59
C TRP A 168 8.18 9.49 0.69
N ARG A 169 7.88 8.32 1.28
CA ARG A 169 7.60 7.09 0.54
C ARG A 169 6.32 7.22 -0.27
N LEU A 170 5.32 7.96 0.24
CA LEU A 170 4.11 8.29 -0.52
C LEU A 170 4.44 9.23 -1.69
N LEU A 171 5.27 10.25 -1.47
CA LEU A 171 5.73 11.15 -2.54
C LEU A 171 6.53 10.39 -3.62
N ALA A 172 7.39 9.45 -3.20
CA ALA A 172 8.12 8.58 -4.11
C ALA A 172 7.17 7.67 -4.90
N ALA A 173 6.14 7.09 -4.26
CA ALA A 173 5.12 6.28 -4.93
C ALA A 173 4.35 7.08 -6.01
N ILE A 174 4.00 8.34 -5.73
CA ILE A 174 3.41 9.25 -6.72
C ILE A 174 4.37 9.46 -7.89
N GLY A 175 5.62 9.80 -7.61
CA GLY A 175 6.63 9.99 -8.67
C GLY A 175 6.88 8.75 -9.53
N TYR A 176 6.69 7.56 -8.96
CA TYR A 176 6.73 6.31 -9.73
C TYR A 176 5.52 6.17 -10.65
N GLN A 177 4.32 6.38 -10.13
CA GLN A 177 3.09 6.34 -10.93
C GLN A 177 3.13 7.37 -12.08
N GLU A 178 3.72 8.54 -11.85
CA GLU A 178 3.78 9.61 -12.83
C GLU A 178 4.84 9.40 -13.92
N SER A 179 6.05 8.95 -13.54
CA SER A 179 7.20 8.94 -14.47
C SER A 179 8.05 7.69 -14.41
N HIS A 180 7.72 6.71 -13.57
CA HIS A 180 8.61 5.60 -13.19
C HIS A 180 9.99 6.11 -12.74
N TRP A 181 10.00 7.27 -12.05
CA TRP A 181 11.18 8.03 -11.65
C TRP A 181 12.11 8.46 -12.81
N ASN A 182 11.53 8.74 -13.97
CA ASN A 182 12.24 9.30 -15.11
C ASN A 182 12.09 10.83 -15.16
N ALA A 183 13.13 11.57 -14.75
CA ALA A 183 13.13 13.03 -14.75
C ALA A 183 12.93 13.66 -16.15
N ARG A 184 13.21 12.90 -17.22
CA ARG A 184 13.02 13.33 -18.61
C ARG A 184 11.68 12.90 -19.20
N ALA A 185 10.77 12.34 -18.39
CA ALA A 185 9.44 11.94 -18.85
C ALA A 185 8.68 13.11 -19.49
N ARG A 186 8.02 12.82 -20.61
CA ARG A 186 7.19 13.75 -21.38
C ARG A 186 5.94 13.01 -21.83
N SER A 187 4.79 13.66 -21.68
CA SER A 187 3.51 13.16 -22.21
C SER A 187 3.09 13.95 -23.45
N PRO A 188 2.34 13.32 -24.38
CA PRO A 188 1.60 14.03 -25.43
C PRO A 188 0.68 15.14 -24.89
N THR A 189 0.15 14.98 -23.67
CA THR A 189 -0.72 15.97 -23.00
C THR A 189 0.05 17.14 -22.37
N GLY A 190 1.37 17.20 -22.53
CA GLY A 190 2.19 18.35 -22.14
C GLY A 190 2.69 18.39 -20.69
N VAL A 191 2.36 17.40 -19.87
CA VAL A 191 2.97 17.17 -18.54
C VAL A 191 4.42 16.67 -18.67
N ARG A 192 5.28 17.03 -17.70
CA ARG A 192 6.73 16.74 -17.74
C ARG A 192 7.34 16.56 -16.34
N GLY A 193 8.43 15.82 -16.27
CA GLY A 193 9.27 15.67 -15.07
C GLY A 193 8.86 14.50 -14.18
N LEU A 194 9.51 14.40 -13.01
CA LEU A 194 9.31 13.29 -12.07
C LEU A 194 7.87 13.20 -11.54
N MET A 195 7.25 14.36 -11.28
CA MET A 195 5.88 14.47 -10.73
C MET A 195 4.84 14.92 -11.78
N MET A 196 5.22 14.90 -13.07
CA MET A 196 4.34 15.20 -14.22
C MET A 196 3.45 16.44 -14.06
N LEU A 197 4.06 17.56 -13.63
CA LEU A 197 3.32 18.80 -13.44
C LEU A 197 2.85 19.40 -14.76
N THR A 198 1.61 19.89 -14.80
CA THR A 198 1.10 20.68 -15.94
C THR A 198 1.82 22.04 -16.02
N ARG A 199 1.68 22.75 -17.15
CA ARG A 199 2.21 24.13 -17.27
C ARG A 199 1.50 25.08 -16.31
N ALA A 200 0.18 24.93 -16.15
CA ALA A 200 -0.62 25.78 -15.26
C ALA A 200 -0.19 25.60 -13.81
N THR A 201 -0.07 24.35 -13.35
CA THR A 201 0.40 24.01 -12.00
C THR A 201 1.83 24.53 -11.77
N ALA A 202 2.75 24.33 -12.72
CA ALA A 202 4.11 24.82 -12.59
C ALA A 202 4.17 26.36 -12.46
N ARG A 203 3.36 27.10 -13.23
CA ARG A 203 3.27 28.57 -13.08
C ARG A 203 2.73 28.99 -11.72
N GLN A 204 1.66 28.35 -11.26
CA GLN A 204 1.08 28.62 -9.93
C GLN A 204 2.11 28.40 -8.80
N LEU A 205 3.02 27.45 -8.98
CA LEU A 205 4.06 27.09 -8.00
C LEU A 205 5.40 27.80 -8.23
N GLY A 206 5.51 28.70 -9.21
CA GLY A 206 6.76 29.40 -9.53
C GLY A 206 7.87 28.52 -10.12
N ILE A 207 7.54 27.36 -10.69
CA ILE A 207 8.50 26.40 -11.23
C ILE A 207 8.88 26.77 -12.67
N ARG A 208 10.11 27.24 -12.86
CA ARG A 208 10.66 27.62 -14.17
C ARG A 208 11.02 26.42 -15.03
N ASN A 209 11.57 25.36 -14.44
CA ASN A 209 12.00 24.16 -15.14
C ASN A 209 11.34 22.89 -14.56
N ARG A 210 10.36 22.33 -15.27
CA ARG A 210 9.63 21.11 -14.83
C ARG A 210 10.44 19.82 -14.91
N ILE A 211 11.52 19.78 -15.70
CA ILE A 211 12.40 18.59 -15.80
C ILE A 211 13.55 18.62 -14.80
N ASP A 212 13.71 19.73 -14.05
CA ASP A 212 14.61 19.76 -12.90
C ASP A 212 14.05 18.84 -11.80
N PRO A 213 14.80 17.81 -11.34
CA PRO A 213 14.30 16.84 -10.38
C PRO A 213 13.81 17.46 -9.07
N ARG A 214 14.58 18.40 -8.49
CA ARG A 214 14.25 19.03 -7.21
C ARG A 214 13.00 19.89 -7.32
N ALA A 215 12.91 20.74 -8.35
CA ALA A 215 11.74 21.57 -8.60
C ALA A 215 10.49 20.73 -8.91
N SER A 216 10.64 19.64 -9.65
CA SER A 216 9.54 18.70 -9.95
C SER A 216 9.01 18.03 -8.69
N ILE A 217 9.90 17.44 -7.87
CA ILE A 217 9.53 16.74 -6.62
C ILE A 217 8.92 17.71 -5.62
N MET A 218 9.60 18.83 -5.31
CA MET A 218 9.12 19.82 -4.35
C MET A 218 7.80 20.46 -4.81
N GLY A 219 7.67 20.73 -6.11
CA GLY A 219 6.45 21.22 -6.72
C GLY A 219 5.27 20.26 -6.55
N GLY A 220 5.46 19.00 -6.92
CA GLY A 220 4.43 17.96 -6.76
C GLY A 220 4.03 17.76 -5.29
N ALA A 221 5.00 17.76 -4.38
CA ALA A 221 4.73 17.65 -2.94
C ALA A 221 3.90 18.83 -2.40
N ARG A 222 4.26 20.07 -2.77
CA ARG A 222 3.49 21.27 -2.39
C ARG A 222 2.09 21.27 -3.00
N TYR A 223 1.97 20.86 -4.26
CA TYR A 223 0.66 20.76 -4.91
C TYR A 223 -0.23 19.74 -4.23
N LEU A 224 0.30 18.56 -3.87
CA LEU A 224 -0.44 17.57 -3.10
C LEU A 224 -0.89 18.12 -1.74
N ARG A 225 0.00 18.80 -1.00
CA ARG A 225 -0.35 19.45 0.27
C ARG A 225 -1.51 20.43 0.11
N GLN A 226 -1.44 21.30 -0.90
CA GLN A 226 -2.54 22.23 -1.23
C GLN A 226 -3.86 21.50 -1.53
N LEU A 227 -3.82 20.35 -2.21
CA LEU A 227 -5.02 19.55 -2.45
C LEU A 227 -5.56 18.95 -1.14
N ILE A 228 -4.70 18.40 -0.27
CA ILE A 228 -5.10 17.86 1.04
C ILE A 228 -5.73 18.96 1.91
N ASP A 229 -5.18 20.18 1.88
CA ASP A 229 -5.72 21.34 2.60
C ASP A 229 -7.10 21.79 2.08
N ARG A 230 -7.35 21.58 0.79
CA ARG A 230 -8.64 21.91 0.17
C ARG A 230 -9.74 20.87 0.41
N ILE A 231 -9.39 19.64 0.76
CA ILE A 231 -10.38 18.63 1.12
C ILE A 231 -11.13 19.10 2.38
N PRO A 232 -12.47 18.99 2.46
CA PRO A 232 -13.21 19.47 3.62
C PRO A 232 -12.75 18.84 4.94
N PRO A 233 -12.72 19.60 6.06
CA PRO A 233 -12.19 19.15 7.35
C PRO A 233 -12.90 17.90 7.91
N GLU A 234 -14.13 17.62 7.47
CA GLU A 234 -14.94 16.47 7.89
C GLU A 234 -14.43 15.15 7.30
N VAL A 235 -13.62 15.18 6.24
CA VAL A 235 -13.01 13.97 5.65
C VAL A 235 -11.88 13.49 6.57
N PRO A 236 -11.99 12.31 7.20
CA PRO A 236 -10.96 11.83 8.10
C PRO A 236 -9.69 11.39 7.33
N TYR A 237 -8.57 11.29 8.04
CA TYR A 237 -7.44 10.52 7.54
C TYR A 237 -7.72 9.01 7.73
N PRO A 238 -7.28 8.15 6.80
CA PRO A 238 -6.44 8.41 5.63
C PRO A 238 -7.21 8.85 4.37
N ASP A 239 -8.54 8.76 4.36
CA ASP A 239 -9.42 9.04 3.20
C ASP A 239 -9.15 10.40 2.56
N ARG A 240 -8.83 11.41 3.37
CA ARG A 240 -8.42 12.74 2.91
C ARG A 240 -7.26 12.70 1.91
N VAL A 241 -6.25 11.87 2.15
CA VAL A 241 -5.09 11.73 1.27
C VAL A 241 -5.50 11.04 -0.04
N TRP A 242 -6.35 10.02 0.03
CA TRP A 242 -6.85 9.30 -1.15
C TRP A 242 -7.69 10.20 -2.05
N MET A 243 -8.57 11.01 -1.47
CA MET A 243 -9.33 12.01 -2.20
C MET A 243 -8.41 13.08 -2.82
N ALA A 244 -7.40 13.56 -2.08
CA ALA A 244 -6.44 14.52 -2.62
C ALA A 244 -5.64 13.95 -3.81
N LEU A 245 -5.27 12.65 -3.77
CA LEU A 245 -4.62 11.97 -4.90
C LEU A 245 -5.56 11.81 -6.09
N ALA A 246 -6.84 11.50 -5.87
CA ALA A 246 -7.82 11.51 -6.95
C ALA A 246 -7.94 12.90 -7.58
N ALA A 247 -8.04 13.96 -6.77
CA ALA A 247 -8.03 15.35 -7.26
C ALA A 247 -6.72 15.75 -7.94
N TYR A 248 -5.58 15.17 -7.57
CA TYR A 248 -4.32 15.38 -8.27
C TYR A 248 -4.42 14.89 -9.72
N ASN A 249 -5.07 13.75 -9.94
CA ASN A 249 -5.22 13.12 -11.25
C ASN A 249 -6.35 13.72 -12.09
N VAL A 250 -7.56 13.81 -11.55
CA VAL A 250 -8.77 14.22 -12.30
C VAL A 250 -9.14 15.69 -12.10
N GLY A 251 -8.48 16.38 -11.16
CA GLY A 251 -8.82 17.75 -10.77
C GLY A 251 -9.84 17.81 -9.65
N PHE A 252 -9.73 18.85 -8.82
CA PHE A 252 -10.56 19.03 -7.62
C PHE A 252 -12.06 19.18 -7.94
N GLY A 253 -12.43 19.84 -9.04
CA GLY A 253 -13.83 20.02 -9.42
C GLY A 253 -14.55 18.70 -9.68
N HIS A 254 -13.90 17.78 -10.40
CA HIS A 254 -14.46 16.45 -10.66
C HIS A 254 -14.46 15.56 -9.42
N LEU A 255 -13.50 15.72 -8.49
CA LEU A 255 -13.58 15.07 -7.18
C LEU A 255 -14.84 15.53 -6.41
N GLU A 256 -15.12 16.83 -6.37
CA GLU A 256 -16.32 17.35 -5.71
C GLU A 256 -17.61 16.86 -6.36
N ASP A 257 -17.64 16.76 -7.70
CA ASP A 257 -18.75 16.13 -8.40
C ASP A 257 -18.91 14.65 -8.02
N ALA A 258 -17.81 13.89 -7.86
CA ALA A 258 -17.88 12.51 -7.38
C ALA A 258 -18.38 12.41 -5.94
N ARG A 259 -17.98 13.31 -5.04
CA ARG A 259 -18.50 13.40 -3.66
C ARG A 259 -20.00 13.69 -3.66
N MET A 260 -20.46 14.61 -4.51
CA MET A 260 -21.88 14.88 -4.69
C MET A 260 -22.63 13.62 -5.17
N LEU A 261 -22.09 12.90 -6.16
CA LEU A 261 -22.69 11.67 -6.68
C LEU A 261 -22.72 10.54 -5.64
N ALA A 262 -21.69 10.41 -4.80
CA ALA A 262 -21.68 9.47 -3.69
C ALA A 262 -22.85 9.73 -2.74
N ARG A 263 -23.04 11.00 -2.33
CA ARG A 263 -24.18 11.42 -1.50
C ARG A 263 -25.53 11.16 -2.18
N MET A 264 -25.65 11.46 -3.48
CA MET A 264 -26.89 11.20 -4.24
C MET A 264 -27.26 9.71 -4.30
N ARG A 265 -26.29 8.81 -4.15
CA ARG A 265 -26.49 7.36 -4.11
C ARG A 265 -26.68 6.82 -2.69
N GLY A 266 -26.79 7.69 -1.69
CA GLY A 266 -26.92 7.31 -0.29
C GLY A 266 -25.60 6.88 0.38
N GLY A 267 -24.45 7.06 -0.29
CA GLY A 267 -23.13 6.84 0.29
C GLY A 267 -22.61 8.05 1.07
N ASP A 268 -21.50 7.86 1.78
CA ASP A 268 -20.85 8.91 2.56
C ASP A 268 -19.81 9.67 1.70
N PRO A 269 -20.04 10.96 1.38
CA PRO A 269 -19.09 11.77 0.59
C PRO A 269 -17.76 12.03 1.29
N ASN A 270 -17.62 11.66 2.56
CA ASN A 270 -16.40 11.78 3.34
C ASN A 270 -15.62 10.47 3.43
N ARG A 271 -16.11 9.39 2.81
CA ARG A 271 -15.41 8.11 2.73
C ARG A 271 -14.88 7.85 1.33
N TRP A 272 -13.59 7.54 1.24
CA TRP A 272 -12.93 7.26 -0.03
C TRP A 272 -13.60 6.14 -0.79
N ILE A 273 -14.04 5.07 -0.11
CA ILE A 273 -14.71 3.92 -0.75
C ILE A 273 -15.96 4.34 -1.54
N ASP A 274 -16.79 5.20 -0.97
CA ASP A 274 -18.04 5.66 -1.61
C ASP A 274 -17.74 6.66 -2.73
N VAL A 275 -16.76 7.54 -2.53
CA VAL A 275 -16.32 8.50 -3.56
C VAL A 275 -15.64 7.78 -4.73
N ARG A 276 -14.83 6.74 -4.45
CA ARG A 276 -14.21 5.86 -5.44
C ARG A 276 -15.27 5.19 -6.31
N ASP A 277 -16.32 4.65 -5.69
CA ASP A 277 -17.40 3.98 -6.39
C ASP A 277 -18.29 4.95 -7.20
N ALA A 278 -18.29 6.24 -6.83
CA ALA A 278 -18.97 7.31 -7.55
C ALA A 278 -18.14 7.89 -8.71
N LEU A 279 -16.80 7.88 -8.65
CA LEU A 279 -15.93 8.47 -9.66
C LEU A 279 -16.24 7.96 -11.08
N PRO A 280 -16.32 6.63 -11.38
CA PRO A 280 -16.64 6.12 -12.71
C PRO A 280 -17.98 6.59 -13.28
N LEU A 281 -18.92 7.04 -12.44
CA LEU A 281 -20.20 7.57 -12.89
C LEU A 281 -20.03 8.89 -13.67
N LEU A 282 -18.95 9.64 -13.46
CA LEU A 282 -18.66 10.86 -14.22
C LEU A 282 -18.42 10.61 -15.72
N ALA A 283 -18.22 9.36 -16.14
CA ALA A 283 -18.14 9.00 -17.55
C ALA A 283 -19.51 8.69 -18.17
N GLN A 284 -20.55 8.54 -17.34
CA GLN A 284 -21.88 8.12 -17.78
C GLN A 284 -22.79 9.33 -17.94
N ARG A 285 -23.38 9.52 -19.14
CA ARG A 285 -24.25 10.67 -19.47
C ARG A 285 -25.42 10.85 -18.50
N LYS A 286 -25.98 9.77 -17.98
CA LYS A 286 -27.06 9.79 -16.97
C LYS A 286 -26.65 10.52 -15.69
N TRP A 287 -25.36 10.52 -15.37
CA TRP A 287 -24.81 11.07 -14.13
C TRP A 287 -24.08 12.38 -14.35
N TYR A 288 -23.15 12.49 -15.31
CA TYR A 288 -22.34 13.71 -15.45
C TYR A 288 -23.17 14.95 -15.81
N ARG A 289 -24.33 14.80 -16.47
CA ARG A 289 -25.22 15.93 -16.76
C ARG A 289 -25.85 16.56 -15.52
N LYS A 290 -25.80 15.86 -14.37
CA LYS A 290 -26.25 16.35 -13.06
C LYS A 290 -25.15 17.05 -12.26
N THR A 291 -23.93 17.07 -12.80
CA THR A 291 -22.73 17.57 -12.11
C THR A 291 -22.28 18.90 -12.69
N ARG A 292 -21.50 19.67 -11.92
CA ARG A 292 -21.10 21.02 -12.33
C ARG A 292 -20.05 21.02 -13.43
N HIS A 293 -19.09 20.08 -13.38
CA HIS A 293 -17.96 20.07 -14.30
C HIS A 293 -18.13 19.06 -15.45
N GLY A 294 -19.19 18.25 -15.41
CA GLY A 294 -19.57 17.38 -16.52
C GLY A 294 -18.68 16.14 -16.65
N TYR A 295 -18.46 15.73 -17.89
CA TYR A 295 -17.80 14.45 -18.20
C TYR A 295 -16.36 14.40 -17.67
N ALA A 296 -16.01 13.28 -17.02
CA ALA A 296 -14.63 12.92 -16.72
C ALA A 296 -14.42 11.41 -16.84
N ARG A 297 -13.19 11.00 -17.13
CA ARG A 297 -12.77 9.59 -17.15
C ARG A 297 -12.56 9.08 -15.73
N GLY A 298 -13.63 8.94 -14.97
CA GLY A 298 -13.58 8.66 -13.53
C GLY A 298 -12.92 7.33 -13.11
N TRP A 299 -12.71 6.37 -14.02
CA TRP A 299 -11.93 5.16 -13.71
C TRP A 299 -10.41 5.43 -13.63
N GLU A 300 -9.90 6.48 -14.29
CA GLU A 300 -8.47 6.85 -14.25
C GLU A 300 -8.01 7.26 -12.84
N PRO A 301 -8.69 8.16 -12.09
CA PRO A 301 -8.29 8.50 -10.73
C PRO A 301 -8.42 7.34 -9.74
N VAL A 302 -9.39 6.44 -9.93
CA VAL A 302 -9.52 5.23 -9.10
C VAL A 302 -8.25 4.37 -9.23
N ARG A 303 -7.90 4.00 -10.47
CA ARG A 303 -6.69 3.22 -10.76
C ARG A 303 -5.42 3.94 -10.31
N TYR A 304 -5.36 5.27 -10.47
CA TYR A 304 -4.24 6.09 -10.05
C TYR A 304 -3.99 5.99 -8.53
N VAL A 305 -5.05 6.15 -7.73
CA VAL A 305 -4.96 6.03 -6.26
C VAL A 305 -4.61 4.60 -5.84
N GLU A 306 -5.24 3.60 -6.46
CA GLU A 306 -4.95 2.19 -6.18
C GLU A 306 -3.50 1.82 -6.44
N ASN A 307 -2.94 2.23 -7.58
CA ASN A 307 -1.54 2.00 -7.91
C ASN A 307 -0.59 2.72 -6.94
N ILE A 308 -0.88 3.96 -6.55
CA ILE A 308 -0.02 4.70 -5.61
C ILE A 308 -0.01 4.03 -4.24
N ARG A 309 -1.18 3.59 -3.74
CA ARG A 309 -1.25 2.77 -2.53
C ARG A 309 -0.45 1.49 -2.70
N ALA A 310 -0.56 0.82 -3.86
CA ALA A 310 0.19 -0.38 -4.21
C ALA A 310 1.73 -0.17 -4.22
N TYR A 311 2.21 0.96 -4.71
CA TYR A 311 3.64 1.31 -4.66
C TYR A 311 4.09 1.72 -3.25
N TYR A 312 3.26 2.47 -2.52
CA TYR A 312 3.57 2.96 -1.19
C TYR A 312 3.79 1.81 -0.20
N ASP A 313 2.83 0.90 -0.01
CA ASP A 313 3.03 -0.15 1.00
C ASP A 313 4.15 -1.13 0.59
N LEU A 314 4.40 -1.31 -0.72
CA LEU A 314 5.52 -2.14 -1.18
C LEU A 314 6.87 -1.46 -0.87
N LEU A 315 6.96 -0.14 -1.03
CA LEU A 315 8.16 0.60 -0.66
C LEU A 315 8.38 0.58 0.86
N VAL A 316 7.32 0.79 1.65
CA VAL A 316 7.38 0.69 3.12
C VAL A 316 7.94 -0.67 3.53
N TRP A 317 7.35 -1.75 3.00
CA TRP A 317 7.78 -3.12 3.30
C TRP A 317 9.23 -3.40 2.89
N LEU A 318 9.63 -3.00 1.66
CA LEU A 318 11.01 -3.20 1.17
C LEU A 318 12.04 -2.55 2.10
N MET A 319 11.73 -1.35 2.59
CA MET A 319 12.63 -0.59 3.45
C MET A 319 12.68 -1.09 4.88
N GLU A 320 11.54 -1.51 5.43
CA GLU A 320 11.50 -2.17 6.74
C GLU A 320 12.29 -3.48 6.73
N ARG A 321 12.19 -4.26 5.64
CA ARG A 321 12.98 -5.47 5.45
C ARG A 321 14.47 -5.20 5.34
N GLU A 322 14.88 -4.17 4.60
CA GLU A 322 16.30 -3.75 4.54
C GLU A 322 16.81 -3.35 5.93
N ARG A 323 16.02 -2.59 6.70
CA ARG A 323 16.38 -2.21 8.07
C ARG A 323 16.58 -3.41 8.99
N LEU A 324 15.72 -4.42 8.90
CA LEU A 324 15.83 -5.66 9.70
C LEU A 324 17.01 -6.55 9.30
N ARG A 325 17.54 -6.39 8.09
CA ARG A 325 18.72 -7.12 7.58
C ARG A 325 20.05 -6.45 7.91
N LEU A 326 20.06 -5.17 8.28
CA LEU A 326 21.28 -4.47 8.69
C LEU A 326 21.65 -4.86 10.13
N PRO A 327 22.91 -5.24 10.41
CA PRO A 327 23.35 -5.44 11.78
C PRO A 327 23.21 -4.14 12.57
N LYS A 328 22.71 -4.22 13.81
CA LYS A 328 22.44 -3.07 14.70
C LYS A 328 23.64 -2.12 14.85
N SER A 329 24.87 -2.60 14.63
CA SER A 329 26.11 -1.83 14.72
C SER A 329 26.28 -0.72 13.68
N VAL A 330 25.53 -0.70 12.57
CA VAL A 330 25.64 0.35 11.53
C VAL A 330 24.69 1.53 11.78
N VAL A 331 23.67 1.36 12.63
CA VAL A 331 22.65 2.38 12.89
C VAL A 331 23.11 3.42 13.93
N GLU A 332 24.15 3.13 14.72
CA GLU A 332 24.64 4.01 15.79
C GLU A 332 25.78 4.96 15.38
N THR A 333 26.37 4.84 14.19
CA THR A 333 27.44 5.78 13.74
C THR A 333 26.91 7.03 13.03
N GLY A 334 25.62 7.35 13.19
CA GLY A 334 24.97 8.52 12.59
C GLY A 334 24.62 9.64 13.57
N SER A 335 25.02 9.56 14.83
CA SER A 335 24.91 10.66 15.80
C SER A 335 26.21 11.46 15.83
N LEU A 336 26.08 12.75 15.48
CA LEU A 336 27.11 13.77 15.63
C LEU A 336 27.73 13.71 17.03
N SER A 337 29.03 13.43 17.12
CA SER A 337 29.82 13.70 18.32
C SER A 337 30.03 15.22 18.44
N PRO A 338 29.80 15.83 19.61
CA PRO A 338 30.17 17.21 19.85
C PRO A 338 31.70 17.33 19.89
N GLN A 339 32.21 18.36 19.21
CA GLN A 339 33.61 18.75 19.17
C GLN A 339 34.17 18.89 20.60
N GLN A 340 35.25 18.16 20.89
CA GLN A 340 36.13 18.47 22.01
C GLN A 340 37.19 19.47 21.56
N GLU A 341 37.14 20.63 22.21
CA GLU A 341 38.23 21.42 22.78
C GLU A 341 39.53 21.61 21.96
N SER A 342 39.75 22.89 21.65
CA SER A 342 40.98 23.47 21.13
C SER A 342 42.10 23.47 22.18
N ASP A 343 43.23 22.87 21.81
CA ASP A 343 44.54 23.15 22.39
C ASP A 343 44.97 24.60 22.10
N GLY A 344 45.56 25.26 23.10
CA GLY A 344 46.19 26.57 22.92
C GLY A 344 46.73 27.20 24.20
N ALA A 345 47.72 26.58 24.84
CA ALA A 345 48.55 27.24 25.85
C ALA A 345 50.01 27.29 25.38
N PRO A 346 50.65 28.47 25.26
CA PRO A 346 52.09 28.55 25.11
C PRO A 346 52.77 28.75 26.46
N SER A 347 53.82 27.95 26.65
CA SER A 347 54.88 28.12 27.63
C SER A 347 55.56 29.50 27.50
N SER A 348 55.72 30.21 28.62
CA SER A 348 56.88 31.07 28.82
C SER A 348 57.27 31.09 30.30
N ARG A 349 58.55 30.80 30.55
CA ARG A 349 59.24 30.88 31.84
C ARG A 349 60.45 31.77 31.62
N ALA A 350 60.52 32.89 32.34
CA ALA A 350 61.70 33.70 32.72
C ALA A 350 61.19 35.08 33.16
N ALA A 351 61.75 35.84 34.10
CA ALA A 351 62.68 35.66 35.21
C ALA A 351 62.75 37.06 35.87
N ALA A 352 62.98 37.11 37.19
CA ALA A 352 63.60 38.22 37.94
C ALA A 352 62.96 39.63 37.95
N GLY A 353 62.82 40.19 39.16
CA GLY A 353 62.56 41.61 39.42
C GLY A 353 61.50 41.82 40.47
#